data_AF-A0A7K0PL30-F1
#
_entry.id   AF-A0A7K0PL30-F1
#
_cell.length_a   1.000
_cell.length_b   1.000
_cell.length_c   1.000
_cell.angle_alpha   90.00
_cell.angle_beta   90.00
_cell.angle_gamma   90.00
#
_symmetry.space_group_name_H-M   'P 1'
#
loop_
_entity.id
_entity.type
_entity.pdbx_description
1 polymer ?
#
loop_
_entity_poly.entity_id
_entity_poly.type
_entity_poly.pdbx_seq_one_letter_code
_entity_poly.pdbx_strand_id
1 'polypeptide(L)'
;MTIVPQPARRMRAGLVVLVLALCVVGGLRLSPSSLGSALGGGDVGSATRSQERQFGGEPIVVSVEGSLEATLSPDGISGLIELEGELAKLDGAAAVVGPGGFINQSTIQADRLVTARLGPTARRAARAGDRARRSARRRGVSAAEAAKVGDRARITALGADRSRFEQALARLGGIGLPS
;
A
#
# COMPACT_ATOMS: atom_id res chain seq x y z
N MET A 1 -20.45 -8.93 -73.90
CA MET A 1 -20.88 -7.64 -73.34
C MET A 1 -20.02 -7.33 -72.12
N THR A 2 -18.84 -6.74 -72.33
CA THR A 2 -17.85 -6.46 -71.28
C THR A 2 -18.20 -5.15 -70.60
N ILE A 3 -18.72 -5.23 -69.37
CA ILE A 3 -19.02 -4.04 -68.56
C ILE A 3 -17.68 -3.47 -68.11
N VAL A 4 -17.21 -2.40 -68.78
CA VAL A 4 -16.07 -1.60 -68.31
C VAL A 4 -16.55 -0.78 -67.13
N PRO A 5 -16.11 -1.05 -65.89
CA PRO A 5 -16.48 -0.21 -64.75
C PRO A 5 -15.85 1.18 -64.92
N GLN A 6 -16.68 2.21 -64.95
CA GLN A 6 -16.23 3.60 -65.09
C GLN A 6 -15.24 3.99 -63.97
N PRO A 7 -14.17 4.75 -64.29
CA PRO A 7 -13.08 5.07 -63.35
C PRO A 7 -13.59 5.78 -62.08
N ALA A 8 -14.62 6.62 -62.21
CA ALA A 8 -15.25 7.32 -61.08
C ALA A 8 -15.86 6.36 -60.04
N ARG A 9 -16.37 5.19 -60.46
CA ARG A 9 -17.00 4.21 -59.56
C ARG A 9 -15.95 3.41 -58.79
N ARG A 10 -14.80 3.13 -59.40
CA ARG A 10 -13.64 2.52 -58.74
C ARG A 10 -13.00 3.47 -57.72
N MET A 11 -12.89 4.76 -58.05
CA MET A 11 -12.37 5.79 -57.15
C MET A 11 -13.25 5.96 -55.89
N ARG A 12 -14.58 6.01 -56.07
CA ARG A 12 -15.54 6.08 -54.95
C ARG A 12 -15.49 4.83 -54.07
N ALA A 13 -15.43 3.64 -54.67
CA ALA A 13 -15.30 2.39 -53.91
C ALA A 13 -13.98 2.34 -53.11
N GLY A 14 -12.86 2.79 -53.71
CA GLY A 14 -11.57 2.89 -53.02
C GLY A 14 -11.60 3.85 -51.84
N LEU A 15 -12.25 5.02 -51.98
CA LEU A 15 -12.43 5.97 -50.89
C LEU A 15 -13.25 5.38 -49.73
N VAL A 16 -14.35 4.70 -50.03
CA VAL A 16 -15.19 4.06 -49.01
C VAL A 16 -14.40 3.00 -48.24
N VAL A 17 -13.65 2.14 -48.93
CA VAL A 17 -12.81 1.12 -48.30
C VAL A 17 -11.72 1.76 -47.44
N LEU A 18 -11.11 2.85 -47.89
CA LEU A 18 -10.10 3.59 -47.13
C LEU A 18 -10.68 4.19 -45.84
N VAL A 19 -11.84 4.83 -45.91
CA VAL A 19 -12.52 5.38 -44.72
C VAL A 19 -12.89 4.27 -43.76
N LEU A 20 -13.41 3.15 -44.26
CA LEU A 20 -13.75 2.00 -43.43
C LEU A 20 -12.50 1.41 -42.75
N ALA A 21 -11.40 1.29 -43.47
CA ALA A 21 -10.12 0.84 -42.92
C ALA A 21 -9.61 1.80 -41.84
N LEU A 22 -9.72 3.12 -42.05
CA LEU A 22 -9.37 4.13 -41.05
C LEU A 22 -10.26 4.07 -39.81
N CYS A 23 -11.57 3.83 -39.98
CA CYS A 23 -12.49 3.65 -38.86
C CYS A 23 -12.19 2.38 -38.06
N VAL A 24 -11.86 1.26 -38.73
CA VAL A 24 -11.47 0.01 -38.06
C VAL A 24 -10.15 0.20 -37.30
N VAL A 25 -9.14 0.80 -37.93
CA VAL A 25 -7.85 1.09 -37.29
C VAL A 25 -8.02 2.08 -36.13
N GLY A 26 -8.85 3.10 -36.30
CA GLY A 26 -9.17 4.07 -35.24
C GLY A 26 -9.94 3.44 -34.08
N GLY A 27 -10.91 2.57 -34.37
CA GLY A 27 -11.67 1.83 -33.38
C GLY A 27 -10.81 0.86 -32.56
N LEU A 28 -9.85 0.20 -33.21
CA LEU A 28 -8.86 -0.66 -32.53
C LEU A 28 -7.89 0.11 -31.62
N ARG A 29 -7.82 1.44 -31.75
CA ARG A 29 -6.98 2.33 -30.91
C ARG A 29 -7.76 3.03 -29.80
N LEU A 30 -9.04 2.69 -29.59
CA LEU A 30 -9.82 3.21 -28.48
C LEU A 30 -9.29 2.60 -27.17
N SER A 31 -8.71 3.43 -26.31
CA SER A 31 -8.37 3.03 -24.94
C SER A 31 -9.55 3.29 -24.00
N PRO A 32 -9.79 2.42 -23.01
CA PRO A 32 -10.82 2.66 -22.00
C PRO A 32 -10.55 3.95 -21.24
N SER A 33 -11.62 4.72 -21.00
CA SER A 33 -11.58 6.03 -20.34
C SER A 33 -11.45 5.87 -18.83
N SER A 34 -10.53 6.60 -18.18
CA SER A 34 -10.41 6.62 -16.71
C SER A 34 -11.35 7.66 -16.08
N LEU A 35 -11.63 7.54 -14.78
CA LEU A 35 -12.42 8.53 -14.02
C LEU A 35 -11.85 9.94 -14.15
N GLY A 36 -10.53 10.09 -14.14
CA GLY A 36 -9.85 11.37 -14.34
C GLY A 36 -10.12 12.04 -15.70
N SER A 37 -10.57 11.29 -16.71
CA SER A 37 -10.99 11.84 -18.01
C SER A 37 -12.44 12.35 -18.00
N ALA A 38 -13.31 11.75 -17.18
CA ALA A 38 -14.70 12.16 -17.01
C ALA A 38 -14.85 13.45 -16.18
N LEU A 39 -13.91 13.71 -15.26
CA LEU A 39 -13.93 14.87 -14.35
C LEU A 39 -13.45 16.20 -14.98
N GLY A 40 -13.07 16.20 -16.27
CA GLY A 40 -12.69 17.41 -16.99
C GLY A 40 -11.36 18.05 -16.56
N GLY A 41 -11.12 19.30 -16.97
CA GLY A 41 -9.82 19.98 -16.86
C GLY A 41 -9.52 20.71 -15.54
N GLY A 42 -10.46 20.78 -14.60
CA GLY A 42 -10.29 21.54 -13.35
C GLY A 42 -9.31 20.90 -12.35
N ASP A 43 -9.06 21.59 -11.23
CA ASP A 43 -8.11 21.17 -10.19
C ASP A 43 -8.39 19.77 -9.64
N VAL A 44 -9.67 19.40 -9.49
CA VAL A 44 -10.05 18.05 -9.06
C VAL A 44 -9.66 17.01 -10.11
N GLY A 45 -9.92 17.28 -11.39
CA GLY A 45 -9.55 16.38 -12.47
C GLY A 45 -8.02 16.23 -12.62
N SER A 46 -7.25 17.30 -12.39
CA SER A 46 -5.79 17.25 -12.43
C SER A 46 -5.22 16.47 -11.23
N ALA A 47 -5.78 16.65 -10.04
CA ALA A 47 -5.43 15.88 -8.86
C ALA A 47 -5.73 14.38 -9.03
N THR A 48 -6.92 14.03 -9.55
CA THR A 48 -7.28 12.64 -9.85
C THR A 48 -6.33 12.03 -10.88
N ARG A 49 -6.05 12.71 -12.00
CA ARG A 49 -5.09 12.21 -13.00
C ARG A 49 -3.68 12.01 -12.44
N SER A 50 -3.25 12.87 -11.52
CA SER A 50 -1.96 12.72 -10.83
C SER A 50 -1.94 11.45 -9.98
N GLN A 51 -3.02 11.18 -9.25
CA GLN A 51 -3.18 9.96 -8.45
C GLN A 51 -3.25 8.70 -9.32
N GLU A 52 -4.02 8.71 -10.41
CA GLU A 52 -4.15 7.58 -11.34
C GLU A 52 -2.79 7.21 -11.97
N ARG A 53 -1.94 8.20 -12.27
CA ARG A 53 -0.58 7.97 -12.78
C ARG A 53 0.34 7.30 -11.76
N GLN A 54 0.12 7.57 -10.48
CA GLN A 54 0.95 7.05 -9.39
C GLN A 54 0.49 5.68 -8.92
N PHE A 55 -0.83 5.43 -8.89
CA PHE A 55 -1.40 4.24 -8.24
C PHE A 55 -2.27 3.37 -9.16
N GLY A 56 -2.48 3.78 -10.41
CA GLY A 56 -3.48 3.18 -11.30
C GLY A 56 -4.87 3.77 -11.10
N GLY A 57 -5.73 3.60 -12.11
CA GLY A 57 -7.11 4.10 -12.08
C GLY A 57 -8.09 3.19 -11.35
N GLU A 58 -7.81 1.89 -11.31
CA GLU A 58 -8.69 0.89 -10.69
C GLU A 58 -7.87 -0.06 -9.81
N PRO A 59 -8.29 -0.32 -8.56
CA PRO A 59 -7.60 -1.24 -7.68
C PRO A 59 -7.90 -2.69 -8.05
N ILE A 60 -6.89 -3.55 -7.93
CA ILE A 60 -7.07 -5.00 -7.96
C ILE A 60 -7.36 -5.46 -6.53
N VAL A 61 -8.49 -6.14 -6.33
CA VAL A 61 -8.89 -6.69 -5.03
C VAL A 61 -8.54 -8.17 -4.97
N VAL A 62 -7.75 -8.56 -3.98
CA VAL A 62 -7.43 -9.96 -3.69
C VAL A 62 -8.30 -10.41 -2.52
N SER A 63 -9.16 -11.41 -2.76
CA SER A 63 -9.99 -12.04 -1.72
C SER A 63 -9.35 -13.34 -1.27
N VAL A 64 -9.30 -13.56 0.05
CA VAL A 64 -8.82 -14.80 0.67
C VAL A 64 -9.99 -15.49 1.35
N GLU A 65 -10.23 -16.74 0.99
CA GLU A 65 -11.33 -17.54 1.53
C GLU A 65 -10.80 -18.57 2.52
N GLY A 66 -11.46 -18.68 3.68
CA GLY A 66 -11.05 -19.56 4.77
C GLY A 66 -11.91 -19.34 6.02
N SER A 67 -11.67 -20.12 7.08
CA SER A 67 -12.34 -19.88 8.36
C SER A 67 -11.78 -18.61 9.00
N LEU A 68 -12.69 -17.76 9.50
CA LEU A 68 -12.31 -16.48 10.11
C LEU A 68 -11.33 -16.67 11.28
N GLU A 69 -11.55 -17.70 12.10
CA GLU A 69 -10.70 -18.02 13.25
C GLU A 69 -9.27 -18.37 12.83
N ALA A 70 -9.10 -19.19 11.78
CA ALA A 70 -7.76 -19.54 11.29
C ALA A 70 -7.10 -18.34 10.60
N THR A 71 -7.84 -17.58 9.80
CA THR A 71 -7.31 -16.42 9.06
C THR A 71 -6.89 -15.27 9.99
N LEU A 72 -7.62 -15.06 11.09
CA LEU A 72 -7.30 -14.04 12.10
C LEU A 72 -6.38 -14.55 13.22
N SER A 73 -5.99 -15.82 13.19
CA SER A 73 -4.99 -16.35 14.11
C SER A 73 -3.62 -15.66 13.88
N PRO A 74 -2.70 -15.66 14.86
CA PRO A 74 -1.36 -15.10 14.67
C PRO A 74 -0.63 -15.66 13.44
N ASP A 75 -0.77 -16.96 13.18
CA ASP A 75 -0.16 -17.62 12.03
C ASP A 75 -0.87 -17.24 10.72
N GLY A 76 -2.21 -17.14 10.73
CA GLY A 76 -2.99 -16.69 9.59
C GLY A 76 -2.69 -15.25 9.18
N ILE A 77 -2.61 -14.33 10.16
CA ILE A 77 -2.20 -12.94 9.92
C ILE A 77 -0.77 -12.89 9.37
N SER A 78 0.14 -13.70 9.89
CA SER A 78 1.51 -13.78 9.39
C SER A 78 1.56 -14.21 7.92
N GLY A 79 0.76 -15.22 7.54
CA GLY A 79 0.62 -15.64 6.15
C GLY A 79 0.02 -14.56 5.24
N LEU A 80 -0.96 -13.79 5.72
CA LEU A 80 -1.52 -12.67 4.96
C LEU A 80 -0.53 -11.51 4.75
N ILE A 81 0.33 -11.25 5.73
CA ILE A 81 1.43 -10.26 5.61
C ILE A 81 2.45 -10.74 4.58
N GLU A 82 2.77 -12.04 4.56
CA GLU A 82 3.65 -12.62 3.56
C GLU A 82 3.05 -12.50 2.15
N LEU A 83 1.76 -12.82 1.99
CA LEU A 83 1.03 -12.63 0.73
C LEU A 83 1.06 -11.17 0.27
N GLU A 84 0.81 -10.21 1.16
CA GLU A 84 0.94 -8.77 0.87
C GLU A 84 2.35 -8.44 0.37
N GLY A 85 3.38 -9.00 0.99
CA GLY A 85 4.78 -8.82 0.59
C GLY A 85 5.11 -9.42 -0.78
N GLU A 86 4.56 -10.59 -1.12
CA GLU A 86 4.73 -11.20 -2.45
C GLU A 86 4.00 -10.41 -3.53
N LEU A 87 2.76 -9.96 -3.27
CA LEU A 87 2.01 -9.12 -4.19
C LEU A 87 2.73 -7.79 -4.46
N ALA A 88 3.39 -7.22 -3.45
CA ALA A 88 4.15 -5.99 -3.59
C ALA A 88 5.40 -6.12 -4.49
N LYS A 89 5.85 -7.34 -4.81
CA LYS A 89 6.97 -7.59 -5.72
C LYS A 89 6.55 -7.75 -7.18
N LEU A 90 5.25 -7.83 -7.47
CA LEU A 90 4.76 -8.02 -8.83
C LEU A 90 5.04 -6.78 -9.69
N ASP A 91 5.52 -7.02 -10.91
CA ASP A 91 5.71 -5.96 -11.90
C ASP A 91 4.36 -5.32 -12.23
N GLY A 92 4.27 -4.00 -12.03
CA GLY A 92 3.04 -3.22 -12.24
C GLY A 92 2.20 -2.99 -10.98
N ALA A 93 2.54 -3.59 -9.84
CA ALA A 93 1.94 -3.20 -8.56
C ALA A 93 2.51 -1.86 -8.10
N ALA A 94 1.70 -0.80 -8.17
CA ALA A 94 2.10 0.52 -7.67
C ALA A 94 2.13 0.58 -6.14
N ALA A 95 1.15 -0.07 -5.50
CA ALA A 95 1.07 -0.23 -4.06
C ALA A 95 0.22 -1.45 -3.73
N VAL A 96 0.55 -2.13 -2.64
CA VAL A 96 -0.28 -3.18 -2.05
C VAL A 96 -0.59 -2.77 -0.62
N VAL A 97 -1.87 -2.86 -0.25
CA VAL A 97 -2.34 -2.48 1.08
C VAL A 97 -3.15 -3.65 1.63
N GLY A 98 -2.60 -4.28 2.65
CA GLY A 98 -3.23 -5.39 3.36
C GLY A 98 -3.15 -5.24 4.89
N PRO A 99 -3.29 -6.35 5.63
CA PRO A 99 -3.25 -6.33 7.09
C PRO A 99 -1.89 -5.89 7.65
N GLY A 100 -0.79 -6.12 6.93
CA GLY A 100 0.53 -5.60 7.30
C GLY A 100 0.57 -4.08 7.27
N GLY A 101 -0.04 -3.46 6.26
CA GLY A 101 -0.26 -2.02 6.19
C GLY A 101 -1.02 -1.47 7.42
N PHE A 102 -2.10 -2.16 7.83
CA PHE A 102 -2.86 -1.78 9.03
C PHE A 102 -2.01 -1.85 10.31
N ILE A 103 -1.32 -2.98 10.54
CA ILE A 103 -0.47 -3.17 11.72
C ILE A 103 0.63 -2.10 11.80
N ASN A 104 1.24 -1.76 10.66
CA ASN A 104 2.22 -0.69 10.59
C ASN A 104 1.63 0.66 11.01
N GLN A 105 0.44 1.01 10.51
CA GLN A 105 -0.22 2.26 10.89
C GLN A 105 -0.62 2.28 12.38
N SER A 106 -1.14 1.18 12.91
CA SER A 106 -1.45 1.05 14.34
C SER A 106 -0.21 1.27 15.21
N THR A 107 0.94 0.73 14.80
CA THR A 107 2.22 0.92 15.50
C THR A 107 2.65 2.39 15.50
N ILE A 108 2.55 3.07 14.35
CA ILE A 108 2.86 4.50 14.23
C ILE A 108 1.94 5.35 15.12
N GLN A 109 0.65 5.03 15.15
CA GLN A 109 -0.31 5.74 16.00
C GLN A 109 -0.03 5.53 17.48
N ALA A 110 0.29 4.30 17.89
CA ALA A 110 0.68 3.98 19.26
C ALA A 110 1.93 4.77 19.68
N ASP A 111 2.96 4.81 18.82
CA ASP A 111 4.18 5.58 19.07
C ASP A 111 3.92 7.09 19.17
N ARG A 112 3.00 7.63 18.35
CA ARG A 112 2.58 9.03 18.44
C ARG A 112 1.90 9.31 19.78
N LEU A 113 1.01 8.44 20.25
CA LEU A 113 0.34 8.59 21.55
C LEU A 113 1.35 8.54 22.71
N VAL A 114 2.27 7.58 22.69
CA VAL A 114 3.35 7.47 23.68
C VAL A 114 4.21 8.73 23.67
N THR A 115 4.59 9.21 22.49
CA THR A 115 5.40 10.43 22.32
C THR A 115 4.66 11.68 22.77
N ALA A 116 3.36 11.80 22.51
CA ALA A 116 2.55 12.91 22.98
C ALA A 116 2.45 12.93 24.51
N ARG A 117 2.44 11.76 25.17
CA ARG A 117 2.30 11.67 26.62
C ARG A 117 3.61 11.85 27.38
N LEU A 118 4.72 11.33 26.84
CA LEU A 118 6.03 11.30 27.50
C LEU A 118 7.02 12.32 26.94
N GLY A 119 6.67 13.00 25.85
CA GLY A 119 7.46 14.06 25.25
C GLY A 119 8.89 13.63 24.90
N PRO A 120 9.91 14.44 25.24
CA PRO A 120 11.32 14.13 24.96
C PRO A 120 11.84 12.81 25.56
N THR A 121 11.24 12.32 26.66
CA THR A 121 11.68 11.08 27.31
C THR A 121 11.42 9.86 26.43
N ALA A 122 10.25 9.76 25.77
CA ALA A 122 9.95 8.69 24.82
C ALA A 122 10.99 8.63 23.68
N ARG A 123 11.34 9.78 23.11
CA ARG A 123 12.35 9.87 22.03
C ARG A 123 13.74 9.43 22.50
N ARG A 124 14.14 9.81 23.71
CA ARG A 124 15.42 9.36 24.30
C ARG A 124 15.44 7.86 24.55
N ALA A 125 14.35 7.31 25.08
CA ALA A 125 14.19 5.88 25.33
C ALA A 125 14.22 5.06 24.03
N ALA A 126 13.50 5.48 22.99
CA ALA A 126 13.53 4.85 21.66
C ALA A 126 14.94 4.83 21.08
N ARG A 127 15.64 5.97 21.10
CA ARG A 127 17.03 6.08 20.62
C ARG A 127 18.00 5.20 21.43
N ALA A 128 17.78 5.04 22.73
CA ALA A 128 18.60 4.16 23.57
C ALA A 128 18.42 2.69 23.18
N GLY A 129 17.17 2.24 23.01
CA GLY A 129 16.85 0.90 22.55
C GLY A 129 17.45 0.60 21.16
N ASP A 130 17.33 1.56 20.24
CA ASP A 130 17.89 1.45 18.89
C ASP A 130 19.41 1.29 18.88
N ARG A 131 20.12 2.08 19.70
CA ARG A 131 21.58 1.94 19.84
C ARG A 131 21.96 0.60 20.43
N ALA A 132 21.26 0.15 21.47
CA ALA A 132 21.52 -1.13 22.12
C ALA A 132 21.28 -2.31 21.17
N ARG A 133 20.18 -2.29 20.42
CA ARG A 133 19.86 -3.29 19.38
C ARG A 133 20.92 -3.34 18.28
N ARG A 134 21.33 -2.18 17.74
CA ARG A 134 22.40 -2.12 16.72
C ARG A 134 23.74 -2.62 17.26
N SER A 135 24.10 -2.25 18.49
CA SER A 135 25.31 -2.75 19.15
C SER A 135 25.26 -4.27 19.34
N ALA A 136 24.12 -4.81 19.78
CA ALA A 136 23.90 -6.24 19.93
C ALA A 136 24.06 -6.99 18.60
N ARG A 137 23.43 -6.51 17.52
CA ARG A 137 23.60 -7.10 16.17
C ARG A 137 25.05 -7.08 15.69
N ARG A 138 25.79 -5.99 15.95
CA ARG A 138 27.22 -5.91 15.61
C ARG A 138 28.08 -6.92 16.38
N ARG A 139 27.63 -7.37 17.54
CA ARG A 139 28.27 -8.44 18.33
C ARG A 139 27.84 -9.85 17.89
N GLY A 140 27.10 -9.99 16.78
CA GLY A 140 26.71 -11.28 16.23
C GLY A 140 25.56 -11.97 16.96
N VAL A 141 24.86 -11.31 17.88
CA VAL A 141 23.67 -11.92 18.49
C VAL A 141 22.51 -11.98 17.49
N SER A 142 21.63 -12.96 17.67
CA SER A 142 20.46 -13.16 16.81
C SER A 142 19.55 -11.93 16.77
N ALA A 143 18.75 -11.79 15.71
CA ALA A 143 17.83 -10.68 15.57
C ALA A 143 16.82 -10.59 16.72
N ALA A 144 16.34 -11.75 17.19
CA ALA A 144 15.41 -11.86 18.32
C ALA A 144 16.07 -11.42 19.64
N GLU A 145 17.31 -11.83 19.89
CA GLU A 145 18.01 -11.44 21.12
C GLU A 145 18.40 -9.95 21.09
N ALA A 146 18.81 -9.44 19.93
CA ALA A 146 19.07 -8.02 19.75
C ALA A 146 17.82 -7.16 19.98
N ALA A 147 16.63 -7.66 19.62
CA ALA A 147 15.36 -7.00 19.91
C ALA A 147 15.12 -6.90 21.42
N LYS A 148 15.23 -8.02 22.16
CA LYS A 148 15.10 -8.05 23.61
C LYS A 148 16.08 -7.10 24.31
N VAL A 149 17.33 -7.03 23.85
CA VAL A 149 18.33 -6.09 24.37
C VAL A 149 17.91 -4.63 24.14
N GLY A 150 17.39 -4.32 22.95
CA GLY A 150 16.85 -3.00 22.63
C GLY A 150 15.67 -2.63 23.53
N ASP A 151 14.76 -3.56 23.77
CA ASP A 151 13.57 -3.34 24.61
C ASP A 151 13.94 -3.07 26.07
N ARG A 152 14.88 -3.83 26.63
CA ARG A 152 15.41 -3.58 27.96
C ARG A 152 16.03 -2.19 28.06
N ALA A 153 16.92 -1.83 27.12
CA ALA A 153 17.56 -0.52 27.12
C ALA A 153 16.56 0.64 27.00
N ARG A 154 15.49 0.45 26.21
CA ARG A 154 14.38 1.41 26.10
C ARG A 154 13.64 1.57 27.43
N ILE A 155 13.26 0.48 28.09
CA ILE A 155 12.57 0.52 29.38
C ILE A 155 13.44 1.16 30.46
N THR A 156 14.73 0.81 30.52
CA THR A 156 15.68 1.41 31.47
C THR A 156 15.82 2.92 31.25
N ALA A 157 15.86 3.36 29.99
CA ALA A 157 16.00 4.77 29.64
C ALA A 157 14.76 5.64 29.94
N LEU A 158 13.61 5.04 30.28
CA LEU A 158 12.42 5.77 30.73
C LEU A 158 12.59 6.34 32.14
N GLY A 159 13.42 5.73 32.99
CA GLY A 159 13.68 6.20 34.36
C GLY A 159 12.38 6.47 35.14
N ALA A 160 12.25 7.68 35.68
CA ALA A 160 11.09 8.10 36.47
C ALA A 160 9.76 8.15 35.68
N ASP A 161 9.81 8.27 34.35
CA ASP A 161 8.61 8.31 33.50
C ASP A 161 8.06 6.90 33.17
N ARG A 162 8.65 5.83 33.73
CA ARG A 162 8.23 4.44 33.48
C ARG A 162 6.76 4.19 33.82
N SER A 163 6.27 4.70 34.94
CA SER A 163 4.86 4.52 35.35
C SER A 163 3.88 5.19 34.37
N ARG A 164 4.25 6.36 33.82
CA ARG A 164 3.46 7.06 32.80
C ARG A 164 3.45 6.29 31.47
N PHE A 165 4.56 5.65 31.12
CA PHE A 165 4.65 4.76 29.96
C PHE A 165 3.76 3.53 30.12
N GLU A 166 3.80 2.87 31.28
CA GLU A 166 2.95 1.71 31.60
C GLU A 166 1.45 2.07 31.55
N GLN A 167 1.07 3.25 32.06
CA GLN A 167 -0.31 3.75 31.94
C GLN A 167 -0.72 4.03 30.48
N ALA A 168 0.19 4.55 29.66
CA ALA A 168 -0.06 4.75 28.24
C ALA A 168 -0.26 3.42 27.51
N LEU A 169 0.54 2.41 27.83
CA LEU A 169 0.41 1.05 27.28
C LEU A 169 -0.85 0.33 27.75
N ALA A 170 -1.23 0.45 29.02
CA ALA A 170 -2.45 -0.15 29.55
C ALA A 170 -3.70 0.38 28.82
N ARG A 171 -3.72 1.68 28.48
CA ARG A 171 -4.77 2.27 27.64
C ARG A 171 -4.76 1.74 26.21
N LEU A 172 -3.58 1.51 25.63
CA LEU A 172 -3.46 0.92 24.28
C LEU A 172 -3.93 -0.54 24.27
N GLY A 173 -3.58 -1.32 25.29
CA GLY A 173 -4.00 -2.73 25.44
C GLY A 173 -5.50 -2.89 25.74
N GLY A 174 -6.11 -1.94 26.46
CA GLY A 174 -7.55 -1.93 26.74
C GLY A 174 -8.44 -1.66 25.52
N ILE A 175 -7.87 -1.25 24.38
CA ILE A 175 -8.60 -1.02 23.12
C ILE A 175 -8.69 -2.30 22.28
N GLY A 176 -8.01 -3.39 22.67
CA GLY A 176 -7.89 -4.63 21.89
C GLY A 176 -8.58 -5.88 22.46
N LEU A 177 -9.33 -5.78 23.57
CA LEU A 177 -10.10 -6.92 24.11
C LEU A 177 -11.58 -6.52 24.19
N PRO A 178 -12.45 -7.02 23.27
CA PRO A 178 -13.86 -7.07 23.58
C PRO A 178 -14.04 -7.99 24.81
N SER A 179 -14.80 -7.49 25.79
CA SER A 179 -15.45 -8.34 26.79
C SER A 179 -16.37 -9.35 26.11
#